data_AF-A0A401G6L8-F1
#
_entry.id   AF-A0A401G6L8-F1
#
_cell.length_a   1.000
_cell.length_b   1.000
_cell.length_c   1.000
_cell.angle_alpha   90.00
_cell.angle_beta   90.00
_cell.angle_gamma   90.00
#
_symmetry.space_group_name_H-M   'P 1'
#
loop_
_entity.id
_entity.type
_entity.pdbx_description
1 polymer ?
#
loop_
_entity_poly.entity_id
_entity_poly.type
_entity_poly.pdbx_seq_one_letter_code
_entity_poly.pdbx_strand_id
1 'polypeptide(L)'
;MYIMLAGGHPFDYDKMPGESEWYSYRQSEPLDDGSQISLSQNSVQTDCIVKKRIVHCEPEFPGMLWRSIPHAQALCSHLLVYDYLHRATVFHALQSDWFLSELAELEAAYNERIGAA
;
A
#
# COMPACT_ATOMS: atom_id res chain seq x y z
N MET A 1 -2.08 4.03 3.55
CA MET A 1 -1.73 5.19 2.70
C MET A 1 -1.65 4.80 1.24
N TYR A 2 -0.73 3.93 0.83
CA TYR A 2 -0.60 3.48 -0.58
C TYR A 2 -1.94 3.08 -1.21
N ILE A 3 -2.71 2.20 -0.56
CA ILE A 3 -4.04 1.77 -1.04
C ILE A 3 -5.01 2.93 -1.19
N MET A 4 -4.99 3.90 -0.28
CA MET A 4 -5.90 5.06 -0.33
C MET A 4 -5.60 5.96 -1.53
N LEU A 5 -4.34 6.02 -1.95
CA LEU A 5 -3.89 6.86 -3.06
C LEU A 5 -3.96 6.14 -4.41
N ALA A 6 -3.53 4.87 -4.45
CA ALA A 6 -3.38 4.09 -5.68
C ALA A 6 -4.49 3.07 -5.93
N GLY A 7 -5.38 2.84 -4.96
CA GLY A 7 -6.51 1.90 -5.08
C GLY A 7 -6.14 0.41 -5.03
N GLY A 8 -4.85 0.06 -4.85
CA GLY A 8 -4.35 -1.31 -4.79
C GLY A 8 -3.27 -1.50 -3.72
N HIS A 9 -2.94 -2.75 -3.40
CA HIS A 9 -1.96 -3.08 -2.36
C HIS A 9 -0.53 -3.05 -2.92
N PRO A 10 0.46 -2.49 -2.19
CA PRO A 10 1.83 -2.30 -2.67
C PRO A 10 2.65 -3.58 -2.85
N PHE A 11 2.08 -4.76 -2.61
CA PHE A 11 2.74 -6.05 -2.84
C PHE A 11 1.90 -7.00 -3.71
N ASP A 12 0.78 -6.51 -4.24
CA ASP A 12 -0.19 -7.28 -5.05
C ASP A 12 0.04 -7.04 -6.56
N TYR A 13 1.30 -7.07 -7.01
CA TYR A 13 1.62 -6.92 -8.43
C TYR A 13 1.35 -8.20 -9.23
N ASP A 14 1.10 -8.02 -10.53
CA ASP A 14 1.06 -9.10 -11.51
C ASP A 14 2.38 -9.88 -11.55
N LYS A 15 2.31 -11.08 -12.15
CA LYS A 15 3.37 -12.09 -12.30
C LYS A 15 4.75 -11.46 -12.56
N MET A 16 5.73 -11.68 -11.68
CA MET A 16 7.11 -11.26 -11.92
C MET A 16 7.77 -12.12 -13.02
N PRO A 17 8.71 -11.55 -13.80
CA PRO A 17 9.45 -12.31 -14.80
C PRO A 17 10.25 -13.45 -14.13
N GLY A 18 9.87 -14.70 -14.42
CA GLY A 18 10.43 -15.90 -13.80
C GLY A 18 9.48 -16.62 -12.83
N GLU A 19 8.36 -16.01 -12.46
CA GLU A 19 7.28 -16.69 -11.73
C GLU A 19 6.51 -17.59 -12.70
N SER A 20 6.28 -18.85 -12.32
CA SER A 20 5.48 -19.77 -13.13
C SER A 20 4.01 -19.35 -13.13
N GLU A 21 3.27 -19.74 -14.17
CA GLU A 21 1.84 -19.40 -14.37
C GLU A 21 0.95 -19.79 -13.19
N TRP A 22 1.40 -20.75 -12.39
CA TRP A 22 0.78 -21.22 -11.15
C TRP A 22 0.88 -20.24 -9.97
N TYR A 23 1.70 -19.20 -10.05
CA TYR A 23 1.96 -18.28 -8.93
C TYR A 23 1.46 -16.85 -9.18
N SER A 24 0.74 -16.62 -10.28
CA SER A 24 0.11 -15.32 -10.55
C SER A 24 -1.11 -15.14 -9.65
N TYR A 25 -1.16 -14.03 -8.92
CA TYR A 25 -2.38 -13.62 -8.22
C TYR A 25 -3.47 -13.37 -9.27
N ARG A 26 -4.47 -14.25 -9.37
CA ARG A 26 -5.72 -13.94 -10.09
C ARG A 26 -6.68 -13.38 -9.06
N GLN A 27 -7.12 -12.14 -9.30
CA GLN A 27 -8.26 -11.57 -8.61
C GLN A 27 -9.42 -12.56 -8.72
N SER A 28 -9.98 -12.95 -7.57
CA SER A 28 -10.98 -14.02 -7.49
C SER A 28 -12.24 -13.65 -8.29
N GLU A 29 -12.51 -14.41 -9.35
CA GLU A 29 -13.78 -14.41 -10.09
C GLU A 29 -14.95 -14.79 -9.16
N PRO A 30 -16.19 -14.31 -9.42
CA PRO A 30 -17.35 -14.62 -8.60
C PRO A 30 -17.69 -16.12 -8.70
N LEU A 31 -17.80 -16.75 -7.53
CA LEU A 31 -17.85 -18.20 -7.30
C LEU A 31 -19.14 -18.85 -7.85
N ASP A 32 -18.97 -19.90 -8.66
CA ASP A 32 -19.96 -20.96 -8.86
C ASP A 32 -19.76 -22.06 -7.80
N ASP A 33 -20.88 -22.62 -7.35
CA ASP A 33 -21.09 -23.36 -6.11
C ASP A 33 -20.47 -24.78 -6.14
N GLY A 34 -19.23 -24.96 -5.65
CA GLY A 34 -18.64 -26.31 -5.52
C GLY A 34 -17.18 -26.47 -5.06
N SER A 35 -16.40 -25.41 -4.83
CA SER A 35 -14.92 -25.49 -4.76
C SER A 35 -14.27 -25.25 -3.38
N GLN A 36 -14.95 -25.53 -2.26
CA GLN A 36 -14.43 -25.19 -0.92
C GLN A 36 -13.08 -25.83 -0.54
N ILE A 37 -12.72 -27.00 -1.08
CA ILE A 37 -11.43 -27.66 -0.78
C ILE A 37 -10.26 -27.03 -1.55
N SER A 38 -10.50 -26.45 -2.73
CA SER A 38 -9.48 -25.80 -3.56
C SER A 38 -9.11 -24.41 -3.06
N LEU A 39 -10.00 -23.75 -2.32
CA LEU A 39 -9.81 -22.38 -1.83
C LEU A 39 -8.72 -22.29 -0.74
N SER A 40 -8.57 -23.33 0.11
CA SER A 40 -7.62 -23.27 1.23
C SER A 40 -6.16 -23.45 0.80
N GLN A 41 -5.89 -24.23 -0.25
CA GLN A 41 -4.52 -24.36 -0.78
C GLN A 41 -4.12 -23.09 -1.54
N ASN A 42 -5.05 -22.52 -2.29
CA ASN A 42 -4.83 -21.29 -3.04
C ASN A 42 -4.52 -20.11 -2.09
N SER A 43 -5.25 -19.98 -0.98
CA SER A 43 -5.02 -18.90 -0.01
C SER A 43 -3.67 -19.01 0.71
N VAL A 44 -3.27 -20.22 1.12
CA VAL A 44 -1.96 -20.45 1.74
C VAL A 44 -0.83 -20.14 0.79
N GLN A 45 -1.00 -20.47 -0.50
CA GLN A 45 0.01 -20.22 -1.52
C GLN A 45 0.12 -18.72 -1.84
N THR A 46 -0.99 -18.00 -1.99
CA THR A 46 -0.98 -16.55 -2.20
C THR A 46 -0.33 -15.82 -1.02
N ASP A 47 -0.65 -16.22 0.22
CA ASP A 47 -0.05 -15.64 1.42
C ASP A 47 1.47 -15.79 1.45
N CYS A 48 1.99 -16.95 1.04
CA CYS A 48 3.43 -17.18 0.99
C CYS A 48 4.13 -16.26 -0.03
N ILE A 49 3.49 -16.01 -1.17
CA ILE A 49 4.01 -15.12 -2.21
C ILE A 49 4.02 -13.68 -1.70
N VAL A 50 2.91 -13.20 -1.14
CA VAL A 50 2.80 -11.85 -0.57
C VAL A 50 3.83 -11.65 0.55
N LYS A 51 3.99 -12.61 1.45
CA LYS A 51 5.04 -12.56 2.50
C LYS A 51 6.44 -12.47 1.91
N LYS A 52 6.76 -13.24 0.88
CA LYS A 52 8.07 -13.13 0.19
C LYS A 52 8.26 -11.74 -0.39
N ARG A 53 7.22 -11.15 -0.99
CA ARG A 53 7.27 -9.80 -1.56
C ARG A 53 7.47 -8.74 -0.49
N ILE A 54 6.76 -8.85 0.64
CA ILE A 54 6.96 -7.94 1.79
C ILE A 54 8.40 -7.95 2.29
N VAL A 55 9.08 -9.11 2.26
CA VAL A 55 10.45 -9.26 2.77
C VAL A 55 11.50 -8.84 1.73
N HIS A 56 11.28 -9.15 0.45
CA HIS A 56 12.33 -9.12 -0.57
C HIS A 56 12.09 -8.14 -1.71
N CYS A 57 10.89 -7.56 -1.85
CA CYS A 57 10.57 -6.65 -2.93
C CYS A 57 10.45 -5.23 -2.43
N GLU A 58 11.01 -4.31 -3.21
CA GLU A 58 10.73 -2.90 -3.05
C GLU A 58 9.32 -2.60 -3.58
N PRO A 59 8.52 -1.79 -2.87
CA PRO A 59 7.22 -1.37 -3.38
C PRO A 59 7.40 -0.53 -4.65
N GLU A 60 6.64 -0.87 -5.69
CA GLU A 60 6.66 -0.11 -6.94
C GLU A 60 5.71 1.09 -6.85
N PHE A 61 6.11 2.20 -7.47
CA PHE A 61 5.31 3.42 -7.52
C PHE A 61 5.01 3.77 -8.98
N PRO A 62 3.86 3.33 -9.54
CA PRO A 62 3.50 3.59 -10.93
C PRO A 62 3.57 5.08 -11.30
N GLY A 63 4.33 5.38 -12.35
CA GLY A 63 4.81 6.73 -12.61
C GLY A 63 3.74 7.78 -12.92
N MET A 64 2.54 7.44 -13.40
CA MET A 64 1.54 8.47 -13.73
C MET A 64 0.96 9.14 -12.49
N LEU A 65 0.60 8.37 -11.46
CA LEU A 65 0.05 8.91 -10.21
C LEU A 65 1.18 9.46 -9.32
N TRP A 66 2.19 8.64 -9.05
CA TRP A 66 3.15 8.98 -7.99
C TRP A 66 4.08 10.14 -8.36
N ARG A 67 4.27 10.44 -9.65
CA ARG A 67 5.00 11.64 -10.10
C ARG A 67 4.28 12.95 -9.78
N SER A 68 2.95 12.96 -9.66
CA SER A 68 2.21 14.18 -9.30
C SER A 68 2.19 14.45 -7.80
N ILE A 69 2.49 13.44 -6.97
CA ILE A 69 2.48 13.50 -5.50
C ILE A 69 3.81 13.00 -4.90
N PRO A 70 4.95 13.65 -5.23
CA PRO A 70 6.28 13.16 -4.85
C PRO A 70 6.49 13.09 -3.32
N HIS A 71 5.91 14.02 -2.55
CA HIS A 71 5.98 13.99 -1.09
C HIS A 71 5.23 12.79 -0.49
N ALA A 72 4.08 12.42 -1.07
CA ALA A 72 3.37 11.20 -0.69
C ALA A 72 4.20 9.96 -1.02
N GLN A 73 4.82 9.91 -2.20
CA GLN A 73 5.69 8.79 -2.60
C GLN A 73 6.83 8.60 -1.60
N ALA A 74 7.51 9.70 -1.23
CA ALA A 74 8.60 9.68 -0.28
C ALA A 74 8.15 9.17 1.10
N LEU A 75 7.04 9.69 1.63
CA LEU A 75 6.47 9.22 2.90
C LEU A 75 6.10 7.73 2.84
N CYS A 76 5.41 7.29 1.78
CA CYS A 76 5.04 5.89 1.61
C CYS A 76 6.26 4.97 1.54
N SER A 77 7.33 5.39 0.86
CA SER A 77 8.58 4.62 0.76
C SER A 77 9.20 4.40 2.15
N HIS A 78 9.27 5.44 2.98
CA HIS A 78 9.79 5.31 4.35
C HIS A 78 8.91 4.45 5.27
N LEU A 79 7.60 4.41 5.04
CA LEU A 79 6.66 3.60 5.82
C LEU A 79 6.66 2.12 5.42
N LEU A 80 7.00 1.80 4.16
CA LEU A 80 6.96 0.44 3.62
C LEU A 80 8.29 -0.31 3.72
N VAL A 81 9.30 0.26 4.39
CA VAL A 81 10.57 -0.42 4.68
C VAL A 81 10.31 -1.65 5.54
N TYR A 82 10.84 -2.80 5.10
CA TYR A 82 10.70 -4.08 5.81
C TYR A 82 11.39 -4.05 7.18
N ASP A 83 12.66 -3.60 7.23
CA ASP A 83 13.42 -3.52 8.46
C ASP A 83 12.84 -2.42 9.38
N TYR A 84 12.28 -2.84 10.51
CA TYR A 84 11.62 -1.96 11.46
C TYR A 84 12.56 -0.92 12.09
N LEU A 85 13.88 -1.16 12.11
CA LEU A 85 14.86 -0.20 12.61
C LEU A 85 15.06 0.99 11.65
N HIS A 86 14.82 0.76 10.35
CA HIS A 86 14.95 1.77 9.30
C HIS A 86 13.59 2.34 8.86
N ARG A 87 12.49 1.66 9.20
CA ARG A 87 11.14 2.12 8.91
C ARG A 87 10.80 3.40 9.68
N ALA A 88 10.18 4.35 9.00
CA ALA A 88 9.73 5.59 9.62
C ALA A 88 8.81 5.32 10.82
N THR A 89 9.07 6.03 11.91
CA THR A 89 8.19 6.08 13.07
C THR A 89 6.99 6.99 12.81
N VAL A 90 5.96 6.91 13.65
CA VAL A 90 4.81 7.83 13.60
C VAL A 90 5.26 9.29 13.70
N PHE A 91 6.19 9.59 14.60
CA PHE A 91 6.72 10.94 14.77
C PHE A 91 7.39 11.46 13.50
N HIS A 92 8.25 10.63 12.88
CA HIS A 92 8.90 10.99 11.63
C HIS A 92 7.90 11.16 10.48
N ALA A 93 6.88 10.29 10.41
CA ALA A 93 5.83 10.38 9.41
C ALA A 93 5.04 11.69 9.51
N LEU A 94 4.66 12.11 10.72
CA LEU A 94 3.93 13.36 10.96
C LEU A 94 4.75 14.61 10.62
N GLN A 95 6.07 14.52 10.61
CA GLN A 95 6.97 15.59 10.19
C GLN A 95 7.26 15.60 8.68
N SER A 96 6.66 14.70 7.90
CA SER A 96 6.86 14.68 6.45
C SER A 96 6.18 15.87 5.78
N ASP A 97 6.80 16.35 4.69
CA ASP A 97 6.27 17.44 3.87
C ASP A 97 4.83 17.17 3.40
N TRP A 98 4.46 15.91 3.19
CA TRP A 98 3.10 15.52 2.80
C TRP A 98 2.07 16.01 3.82
N PHE A 99 2.28 15.77 5.12
CA PHE A 99 1.36 16.24 6.16
C PHE A 99 1.53 17.74 6.47
N LEU A 100 2.77 18.24 6.48
CA LEU A 100 3.04 19.64 6.82
C LEU A 100 2.49 20.61 5.77
N SER A 101 2.44 20.21 4.50
CA SER A 101 1.92 21.07 3.42
C SER A 101 0.43 21.40 3.55
N GLU A 102 -0.37 20.51 4.15
CA GLU A 102 -1.82 20.68 4.32
C GLU A 102 -2.22 21.10 5.75
N LEU A 103 -1.28 21.11 6.70
CA LEU A 103 -1.58 21.32 8.11
C LEU A 103 -2.25 22.66 8.39
N ALA A 104 -1.75 23.74 7.78
CA ALA A 104 -2.29 25.08 8.00
C ALA A 104 -3.74 25.21 7.47
N GLU A 105 -4.05 24.57 6.35
CA GLU A 105 -5.40 24.54 5.77
C GLU A 105 -6.36 23.72 6.65
N LEU A 106 -5.90 22.56 7.12
CA LEU A 106 -6.66 21.71 8.05
C LEU A 106 -6.96 22.42 9.38
N GLU A 107 -5.98 23.12 9.94
CA GLU A 107 -6.17 23.92 11.17
C GLU A 107 -7.16 25.07 10.94
N ALA A 108 -7.07 25.77 9.81
CA ALA A 108 -8.02 26.82 9.45
C ALA A 108 -9.45 26.27 9.33
N ALA A 109 -9.64 25.17 8.60
CA ALA A 109 -10.93 24.52 8.42
C ALA A 109 -11.50 23.99 9.75
N TYR A 110 -10.65 23.45 10.62
CA TYR A 110 -11.05 23.01 11.96
C TYR A 110 -11.51 24.19 12.82
N ASN A 111 -10.74 25.27 12.85
CA ASN A 111 -11.06 26.48 13.62
C ASN A 111 -12.32 27.18 13.08
N GLU A 112 -12.55 27.19 11.78
CA GLU A 112 -13.81 27.69 11.20
C GLU A 112 -14.99 26.87 11.71
N ARG A 113 -14.88 25.54 11.69
CA ARG A 113 -15.96 24.65 12.11
C ARG A 113 -16.24 24.72 13.62
N ILE A 114 -15.22 24.83 14.46
CA ILE A 114 -15.36 24.83 15.92
C ILE A 114 -15.54 26.25 16.49
N GLY A 115 -14.85 27.24 15.93
CA GLY A 115 -14.94 28.64 16.35
C GLY A 115 -16.19 29.36 15.87
N ALA A 116 -16.95 28.78 14.93
CA ALA A 116 -18.28 29.25 14.54
C ALA A 116 -19.41 28.71 15.45
N ALA A 117 -19.09 28.05 16.56
CA ALA A 117 -20.04 27.59 17.58
C ALA A 117 -20.10 28.55 18.79
#